data_AF-A0AAQ2G829-F1
#
_entry.id   AF-A0AAQ2G829-F1
#
_cell.length_a   1.000
_cell.length_b   1.000
_cell.length_c   1.000
_cell.angle_alpha   90.00
_cell.angle_beta   90.00
_cell.angle_gamma   90.00
#
_symmetry.space_group_name_H-M   'P 1'
#
loop_
_entity.id
_entity.type
_entity.pdbx_description
1 polymer ?
#
loop_
_entity_poly.entity_id
_entity_poly.type
_entity_poly.pdbx_seq_one_letter_code
_entity_poly.pdbx_strand_id
1 'polypeptide(L)'
;MPRRKRHETISSYHLGLVERQAWLLTKELREAQLALKPFTPHWEAIDQLHQDMRRALNLLNDRPADYERPHMAPMSGGGPP
;
A
#
# COMPACT_ATOMS: atom_id res chain seq x y z
N MET A 1 -1.78 19.76 -34.18
CA MET A 1 -2.31 18.77 -33.21
C MET A 1 -2.19 19.34 -31.81
N PRO A 2 -3.28 19.52 -31.04
CA PRO A 2 -3.17 19.97 -29.65
C PRO A 2 -2.54 18.86 -28.81
N ARG A 3 -1.37 19.14 -28.22
CA ARG A 3 -0.73 18.26 -27.25
C ARG A 3 -1.64 18.23 -26.00
N ARG A 4 -2.20 17.06 -25.65
CA ARG A 4 -2.93 16.90 -24.38
C ARG A 4 -2.04 17.38 -23.24
N LYS A 5 -2.49 18.37 -22.46
CA LYS A 5 -1.80 18.79 -21.24
C LYS A 5 -1.79 17.60 -20.28
N ARG A 6 -0.61 17.18 -19.85
CA ARG A 6 -0.48 16.18 -18.79
C ARG A 6 -0.79 16.87 -17.47
N HIS A 7 -1.62 16.26 -16.64
CA HIS A 7 -1.84 16.70 -15.27
C HIS A 7 -0.60 16.34 -14.45
N GLU A 8 -0.17 17.24 -13.57
CA GLU A 8 0.95 17.01 -12.67
C GLU A 8 0.60 15.94 -11.62
N THR A 9 -0.69 15.80 -11.29
CA THR A 9 -1.20 14.88 -10.28
C THR A 9 -2.27 13.93 -10.84
N ILE A 10 -2.38 12.76 -10.23
CA ILE A 10 -3.45 11.80 -10.50
C ILE A 10 -4.78 12.35 -9.97
N SER A 11 -5.89 12.07 -10.67
CA SER A 11 -7.20 12.47 -10.15
C SER A 11 -7.52 11.68 -8.86
N SER A 12 -8.21 12.32 -7.93
CA SER A 12 -8.65 11.69 -6.67
C SER A 12 -9.47 10.42 -6.89
N TYR A 13 -10.29 10.40 -7.95
CA TYR A 13 -11.04 9.21 -8.36
C TYR A 13 -10.12 8.04 -8.72
N HIS A 14 -9.12 8.27 -9.58
CA HIS A 14 -8.17 7.22 -9.96
C HIS A 14 -7.28 6.81 -8.79
N LEU A 15 -6.89 7.76 -7.94
CA LEU A 15 -6.15 7.46 -6.71
C LEU A 15 -6.93 6.51 -5.81
N GLY A 16 -8.21 6.81 -5.53
CA GLY A 16 -9.05 5.93 -4.72
C GLY A 16 -9.26 4.54 -5.31
N LEU A 17 -9.35 4.42 -6.64
CA LEU A 17 -9.38 3.12 -7.32
C LEU A 17 -8.07 2.34 -7.14
N VAL A 18 -6.92 3.01 -7.29
CA VAL A 18 -5.60 2.40 -7.10
C VAL A 18 -5.42 1.93 -5.66
N GLU A 19 -5.76 2.76 -4.67
CA GLU A 19 -5.69 2.42 -3.26
C GLU A 19 -6.53 1.19 -2.91
N ARG A 20 -7.77 1.13 -3.43
CA ARG A 20 -8.65 -0.03 -3.23
C ARG A 20 -8.04 -1.32 -3.80
N GLN A 21 -7.51 -1.26 -5.02
CA GLN A 21 -6.92 -2.45 -5.65
C GLN A 21 -5.62 -2.88 -4.96
N ALA A 22 -4.78 -1.92 -4.57
CA ALA A 22 -3.57 -2.21 -3.81
C ALA A 22 -3.90 -2.86 -2.46
N TRP A 23 -4.97 -2.43 -1.79
CA TRP A 23 -5.44 -3.05 -0.55
C TRP A 23 -5.90 -4.50 -0.76
N LEU A 24 -6.73 -4.75 -1.77
CA LEU A 24 -7.19 -6.11 -2.12
C LEU A 24 -6.01 -7.03 -2.46
N LEU A 25 -5.08 -6.56 -3.30
CA LEU A 25 -3.90 -7.32 -3.69
C LEU A 25 -2.99 -7.60 -2.48
N THR A 26 -2.80 -6.62 -1.60
CA THR A 26 -2.02 -6.80 -0.36
C THR A 26 -2.61 -7.89 0.53
N LYS A 27 -3.95 -7.97 0.62
CA LYS A 27 -4.62 -9.02 1.38
C LYS A 27 -4.31 -10.41 0.82
N GLU A 28 -4.53 -10.60 -0.48
CA GLU A 28 -4.34 -11.90 -1.15
C GLU A 28 -2.86 -12.34 -1.16
N LEU A 29 -1.94 -11.39 -1.39
CA LEU A 29 -0.50 -11.65 -1.32
C LEU A 29 -0.07 -12.08 0.08
N ARG A 30 -0.63 -11.47 1.14
CA ARG A 30 -0.32 -11.86 2.51
C ARG A 30 -0.81 -13.28 2.81
N GLU A 31 -2.01 -13.62 2.38
CA GLU A 31 -2.54 -14.99 2.51
C GLU A 31 -1.68 -16.00 1.77
N ALA A 32 -1.29 -15.70 0.53
CA ALA A 32 -0.37 -16.53 -0.25
C ALA A 32 1.01 -16.67 0.43
N GLN A 33 1.57 -15.58 0.96
CA GLN A 33 2.86 -15.57 1.64
C GLN A 33 2.87 -16.44 2.89
N LEU A 34 1.76 -16.48 3.65
CA LEU A 34 1.58 -17.34 4.82
C LEU A 34 1.51 -18.82 4.47
N ALA A 35 1.05 -19.16 3.26
CA ALA A 35 1.04 -20.53 2.75
C ALA A 35 2.41 -21.00 2.24
N LEU A 36 3.37 -20.09 2.07
CA LEU A 36 4.72 -20.40 1.60
C LEU A 36 5.67 -20.69 2.77
N LYS A 37 6.72 -21.47 2.48
CA LYS A 37 7.87 -21.56 3.38
C LYS A 37 8.59 -20.19 3.41
N PRO A 38 8.92 -19.65 4.59
CA PRO A 38 9.72 -18.44 4.72
C PRO A 38 11.06 -18.56 3.99
N PHE A 39 11.61 -17.42 3.54
CA PHE A 39 12.94 -17.31 2.93
C PHE A 39 13.12 -18.16 1.65
N THR A 40 12.03 -18.34 0.91
CA THR A 40 12.07 -18.88 -0.45
C THR A 40 11.94 -17.74 -1.46
N PRO A 41 12.39 -17.91 -2.72
CA PRO A 41 12.30 -16.86 -3.73
C PRO A 41 10.88 -16.30 -3.92
N HIS A 42 9.85 -17.14 -3.79
CA HIS A 42 8.46 -16.70 -3.85
C HIS A 42 8.07 -15.84 -2.64
N TRP A 43 8.54 -16.18 -1.45
CA TRP A 43 8.28 -15.41 -0.24
C TRP A 43 8.92 -14.02 -0.32
N GLU A 44 10.17 -13.96 -0.77
CA GLU A 44 10.93 -12.71 -0.93
C GLU A 44 10.34 -11.81 -2.02
N ALA A 45 9.90 -12.41 -3.14
CA ALA A 45 9.24 -11.66 -4.21
C ALA A 45 7.93 -11.00 -3.74
N ILE A 46 7.15 -11.70 -2.91
CA ILE A 46 5.93 -11.13 -2.32
C ILE A 46 6.27 -10.01 -1.32
N ASP A 47 7.29 -10.21 -0.49
CA ASP A 47 7.74 -9.19 0.46
C ASP A 47 8.19 -7.90 -0.25
N GLN A 48 9.01 -8.02 -1.30
CA GLN A 48 9.44 -6.89 -2.11
C GLN A 48 8.24 -6.19 -2.77
N LEU A 49 7.28 -6.94 -3.30
CA LEU A 49 6.08 -6.37 -3.92
C LEU A 49 5.25 -5.55 -2.91
N HIS A 50 5.14 -5.99 -1.65
CA HIS A 50 4.50 -5.19 -0.60
C HIS A 50 5.21 -3.86 -0.36
N GLN A 51 6.54 -3.87 -0.30
CA GLN A 51 7.34 -2.65 -0.11
C GLN A 51 7.18 -1.69 -1.29
N ASP A 52 7.22 -2.19 -2.52
CA ASP A 52 7.08 -1.39 -3.73
C ASP A 52 5.69 -0.78 -3.86
N MET A 53 4.63 -1.55 -3.54
CA MET A 53 3.26 -1.03 -3.51
C MET A 53 3.11 0.08 -2.47
N ARG A 54 3.64 -0.11 -1.26
CA ARG A 54 3.61 0.92 -0.22
C ARG A 54 4.30 2.20 -0.68
N ARG A 55 5.49 2.06 -1.25
CA ARG A 55 6.26 3.18 -1.81
C ARG A 55 5.49 3.91 -2.91
N ALA A 56 4.87 3.17 -3.83
CA ALA A 56 4.07 3.74 -4.90
C ALA A 56 2.86 4.52 -4.35
N LEU A 57 2.11 3.94 -3.40
CA LEU A 57 0.97 4.61 -2.78
C LEU A 57 1.37 5.87 -2.02
N ASN A 58 2.53 5.87 -1.35
CA ASN A 58 3.05 7.07 -0.70
C ASN A 58 3.32 8.20 -1.70
N LEU A 59 4.05 7.90 -2.78
CA LEU A 59 4.35 8.90 -3.82
C LEU A 59 3.08 9.42 -4.51
N LEU A 60 2.10 8.54 -4.76
CA LEU A 60 0.81 8.93 -5.34
C LEU A 60 -0.05 9.79 -4.41
N ASN A 61 0.22 9.76 -3.10
CA ASN A 61 -0.43 10.56 -2.07
C ASN A 61 0.41 11.77 -1.63
N ASP A 62 1.44 12.13 -2.39
CA ASP A 62 2.38 13.22 -2.07
C ASP A 62 3.05 13.06 -0.68
N ARG A 63 3.28 11.81 -0.26
CA ARG A 63 4.01 11.45 0.97
C ARG A 63 5.44 11.03 0.64
N PRO A 64 6.38 11.16 1.61
CA PRO A 64 7.70 10.56 1.47
C PRO A 64 7.63 9.07 1.12
N ALA A 65 8.50 8.60 0.23
CA ALA A 65 8.52 7.23 -0.26
C ALA A 65 8.59 6.18 0.89
N ASP A 66 9.33 6.52 1.93
CA ASP A 66 9.61 5.79 3.15
C ASP A 66 8.58 6.03 4.27
N TYR A 67 7.53 6.81 4.01
CA TYR A 67 6.49 7.06 5.01
C TYR A 67 5.86 5.75 5.49
N GLU A 68 5.99 5.48 6.78
CA GLU A 68 5.30 4.39 7.46
C GLU A 68 4.10 4.97 8.21
N ARG A 69 2.91 4.43 7.94
CA ARG A 69 1.72 4.85 8.67
C ARG A 69 1.92 4.50 10.15
N PRO A 70 1.75 5.44 11.08
CA PRO A 70 1.82 5.14 12.51
C PRO A 70 0.86 3.99 12.82
N HIS A 71 1.37 2.90 13.38
CA HIS A 71 0.51 1.88 13.95
C HIS A 71 -0.32 2.56 15.04
N MET A 72 -1.63 2.73 14.80
CA MET A 72 -2.53 3.07 15.88
C MET A 72 -2.49 1.89 16.85
N ALA A 73 -1.82 2.08 17.99
CA ALA A 73 -1.94 1.14 19.09
C ALA A 73 -3.43 0.97 19.39
N PRO A 74 -3.93 -0.25 19.60
CA PRO A 74 -5.29 -0.43 20.09
C PRO A 74 -5.38 0.38 21.38
N MET A 75 -6.24 1.40 21.38
CA MET A 75 -6.52 2.23 22.55
C MET A 75 -6.64 1.31 23.76
N SER A 76 -5.66 1.38 24.66
CA SER A 76 -5.69 0.65 25.92
C SER A 76 -6.98 1.08 26.62
N GLY A 77 -7.87 0.11 26.88
CA GLY A 77 -9.22 0.36 27.33
C GLY A 77 -9.27 1.26 28.55
N GLY A 78 -9.80 2.47 28.38
CA GLY A 78 -10.34 3.25 29.49
C GLY A 78 -11.71 2.67 29.84
N GLY A 79 -11.77 1.81 30.85
CA GLY A 79 -13.03 1.45 31.49
C GLY A 79 -13.68 2.67 32.15
N PRO A 80 -15.02 2.76 32.21
CA PRO A 80 -15.68 3.86 32.89
C PRO A 80 -15.51 3.74 34.42
N PRO A 81 -15.61 4.86 35.16
CA PRO A 81 -15.56 4.87 36.63
C PRO A 81 -16.77 4.18 37.27
#